data_AF-A0A1R4AB59-F1
#
_entry.id   AF-A0A1R4AB59-F1
#
_cell.length_a   1.000
_cell.length_b   1.000
_cell.length_c   1.000
_cell.angle_alpha   90.00
_cell.angle_beta   90.00
_cell.angle_gamma   90.00
#
_symmetry.space_group_name_H-M   'P 1'
#
loop_
_entity.id
_entity.type
_entity.pdbx_description
1 polymer ?
#
loop_
_entity_poly.entity_id
_entity_poly.type
_entity_poly.pdbx_seq_one_letter_code
_entity_poly.pdbx_strand_id
1 'polypeptide(L)'
;MSVTRSCYVDTALHIIKGAACIAFSIPTGGSTKSIENLPLHKGCICLKCNSLNDNEWEVFKSLVQQKISENAKFRVLKLPRSLAEAVYGHSIYDSFPVKQNIKTLRLVILDEWTINASINPILKSTGMVGKIAFDIPSFNKSESLLKIKFEISPSHDLQVEFPVEEEIHSIDHCPHLRSVLPPSGADDIPDCSITPWTTDNNIDYDKIIREFGCKKITKQLLDRIQSLIGKNKIHPLLSRGIFFSHKDLDVLLDKYEKGEKFYIYTGRGPSSESLHLGHLIPFIFTKWLQDAFGVCVVIMLSDDEKFLFKDELQLDKVREMGRENAKDIIACGFDINSTFIFSNVEYINYLYPTVLQMQKKLPFNQVKGLFGFNNSDNVGKIAYPATQGSSAFSDSFPTLFKSKTPCLIPQGIDQDPFFRMTRDIAPRLGFIKPAVIHSKFIPSLQGSYGKMSSSEPQHTIFITDPPEAVRHKINKYAFSGGGDTAELQRLYGANLEVDVPYQYLRILMEDDQELERIGNDYKSGKMQTSEVKKILSDLISKIFAEHKARRNAITEDVVDKFMDPHYPRRI
;
A
#
# COMPACT_ATOMS: atom_id res chain seq x y z
N MET A 1 -47.42 14.86 -9.27
CA MET A 1 -46.43 15.36 -10.26
C MET A 1 -45.34 16.06 -9.48
N SER A 2 -44.16 15.45 -9.28
CA SER A 2 -43.07 16.14 -8.57
C SER A 2 -42.53 17.22 -9.49
N VAL A 3 -42.63 18.49 -9.07
CA VAL A 3 -42.08 19.64 -9.80
C VAL A 3 -40.58 19.37 -10.02
N THR A 4 -40.16 19.24 -11.28
CA THR A 4 -38.76 19.12 -11.67
C THR A 4 -38.04 20.38 -11.17
N ARG A 5 -37.02 20.21 -10.34
CA ARG A 5 -36.24 21.36 -9.84
C ARG A 5 -35.50 22.01 -11.00
N SER A 6 -35.37 23.33 -10.98
CA SER A 6 -34.61 24.07 -11.99
C SER A 6 -33.16 23.57 -12.00
N CYS A 7 -32.55 23.45 -13.19
CA CYS A 7 -31.16 23.02 -13.32
C CYS A 7 -30.19 23.97 -12.60
N TYR A 8 -30.52 25.26 -12.49
CA TYR A 8 -29.76 26.21 -11.70
C TYR A 8 -29.76 25.84 -10.21
N VAL A 9 -30.93 25.49 -9.66
CA VAL A 9 -31.08 25.13 -8.26
C VAL A 9 -30.35 23.82 -7.96
N ASP A 10 -30.48 22.81 -8.82
CA ASP A 10 -29.79 21.52 -8.62
C ASP A 10 -28.26 21.67 -8.73
N THR A 11 -27.78 22.49 -9.67
CA THR A 11 -26.35 22.83 -9.79
C THR A 11 -25.83 23.52 -8.53
N ALA A 12 -26.56 24.52 -8.02
CA ALA A 12 -26.20 25.22 -6.80
C ALA A 12 -26.14 24.28 -5.59
N LEU A 13 -27.06 23.32 -5.48
CA LEU A 13 -27.07 22.33 -4.39
C LEU A 13 -25.79 21.49 -4.35
N HIS A 14 -25.26 21.05 -5.51
CA HIS A 14 -23.99 20.31 -5.55
C HIS A 14 -22.79 21.17 -5.13
N ILE A 15 -22.74 22.44 -5.57
CA ILE A 15 -21.69 23.38 -5.19
C ILE A 15 -21.72 23.62 -3.67
N ILE A 16 -22.91 23.91 -3.14
CA ILE A 16 -23.15 24.18 -1.72
C ILE A 16 -22.83 22.95 -0.87
N LYS A 17 -23.26 21.75 -1.29
CA LYS A 17 -23.01 20.51 -0.55
C LYS A 17 -21.52 20.24 -0.38
N GLY A 18 -20.72 20.32 -1.45
CA GLY A 18 -19.28 20.10 -1.35
C GLY A 18 -18.57 21.17 -0.49
N ALA A 19 -18.95 22.44 -0.62
CA ALA A 19 -18.42 23.51 0.23
C ALA A 19 -18.74 23.25 1.71
N ALA A 20 -19.96 22.79 2.02
CA ALA A 20 -20.37 22.47 3.37
C ALA A 20 -19.64 21.25 3.95
N CYS A 21 -19.38 20.21 3.13
CA CYS A 21 -18.60 19.05 3.54
C CYS A 21 -17.17 19.44 3.95
N ILE A 22 -16.57 20.40 3.25
CA ILE A 22 -15.23 20.92 3.56
C ILE A 22 -15.27 21.85 4.78
N ALA A 23 -16.12 22.88 4.75
CA ALA A 23 -16.13 23.94 5.77
C ALA A 23 -16.59 23.45 7.16
N PHE A 24 -17.53 22.50 7.19
CA PHE A 24 -18.11 22.00 8.44
C PHE A 24 -17.64 20.58 8.81
N SER A 25 -16.69 20.02 8.05
CA SER A 25 -16.17 18.66 8.23
C SER A 25 -17.27 17.60 8.37
N ILE A 26 -18.28 17.66 7.50
CA ILE A 26 -19.38 16.69 7.45
C ILE A 26 -19.14 15.67 6.33
N PRO A 27 -19.55 14.40 6.50
CA PRO A 27 -19.41 13.37 5.46
C PRO A 27 -20.27 13.69 4.24
N THR A 28 -19.83 13.27 3.05
CA THR A 28 -20.58 13.46 1.80
C THR A 28 -21.85 12.60 1.78
N GLY A 29 -21.75 11.36 2.28
CA GLY A 29 -22.85 10.42 2.39
C GLY A 29 -23.82 10.77 3.52
N GLY A 30 -25.11 10.87 3.21
CA GLY A 30 -26.17 11.09 4.19
C GLY A 30 -26.20 12.48 4.84
N SER A 31 -25.36 13.42 4.41
CA SER A 31 -25.32 14.78 4.97
C SER A 31 -26.60 15.57 4.69
N THR A 32 -27.21 15.44 3.51
CA THR A 32 -28.45 16.17 3.20
C THR A 32 -29.65 15.49 3.83
N LYS A 33 -30.35 16.18 4.72
CA LYS A 33 -31.59 15.71 5.36
C LYS A 33 -32.83 15.97 4.51
N SER A 34 -32.94 17.17 3.95
CA SER A 34 -34.05 17.59 3.09
C SER A 34 -33.66 18.77 2.20
N ILE A 35 -34.44 18.97 1.14
CA ILE A 35 -34.28 20.10 0.22
C ILE A 35 -35.67 20.70 -0.04
N GLU A 36 -35.82 21.99 0.23
CA GLU A 36 -37.06 22.73 -0.04
C GLU A 36 -36.89 23.51 -1.35
N ASN A 37 -37.79 23.29 -2.29
CA ASN A 37 -37.81 24.03 -3.56
C ASN A 37 -38.64 25.31 -3.37
N LEU A 38 -38.00 26.46 -3.51
CA LEU A 38 -38.65 27.76 -3.42
C LEU A 38 -38.91 28.32 -4.83
N PRO A 39 -39.89 29.22 -5.02
CA PRO A 39 -40.12 29.85 -6.32
C PRO A 39 -38.89 30.63 -6.80
N LEU A 40 -38.67 30.69 -8.12
CA LEU A 40 -37.73 31.63 -8.76
C LEU A 40 -36.27 31.52 -8.27
N HIS A 41 -35.49 30.56 -8.78
CA HIS A 41 -34.04 30.45 -8.52
C HIS A 41 -33.62 30.43 -7.04
N LYS A 42 -34.56 30.16 -6.13
CA LYS A 42 -34.34 30.05 -4.68
C LYS A 42 -34.38 28.60 -4.25
N GLY A 43 -33.58 28.28 -3.25
CA GLY A 43 -33.56 26.95 -2.66
C GLY A 43 -33.21 26.99 -1.19
N CYS A 44 -33.51 25.89 -0.51
CA CYS A 44 -33.04 25.67 0.84
C CYS A 44 -32.55 24.23 1.00
N ILE A 45 -31.34 24.08 1.56
CA ILE A 45 -30.75 22.79 1.88
C ILE A 45 -30.65 22.65 3.40
N CYS A 46 -31.08 21.50 3.91
CA CYS A 46 -30.94 21.14 5.32
C CYS A 46 -29.87 20.05 5.46
N LEU A 47 -28.77 20.35 6.13
CA LEU A 47 -27.61 19.48 6.31
C LEU A 47 -27.52 18.99 7.75
N LYS A 48 -27.08 17.75 7.96
CA LYS A 48 -26.64 17.26 9.27
C LYS A 48 -25.29 17.89 9.59
N CYS A 49 -25.22 18.64 10.67
CA CYS A 49 -24.04 19.41 11.05
C CYS A 49 -23.97 19.46 12.58
N ASN A 50 -22.78 19.24 13.16
CA ASN A 50 -22.61 19.13 14.61
C ASN A 50 -22.37 20.49 15.28
N SER A 51 -21.75 21.44 14.58
CA SER A 51 -21.43 22.77 15.07
C SER A 51 -21.35 23.77 13.93
N LEU A 52 -21.66 25.02 14.22
CA LEU A 52 -21.44 26.15 13.32
C LEU A 52 -20.80 27.27 14.13
N ASN A 53 -19.62 27.72 13.71
CA ASN A 53 -19.03 28.98 14.16
C ASN A 53 -18.92 29.99 13.01
N ASP A 54 -18.76 31.28 13.34
CA ASP A 54 -18.76 32.36 12.34
C ASP A 54 -17.58 32.25 11.35
N ASN A 55 -16.45 31.69 11.78
CA ASN A 55 -15.27 31.50 10.92
C ASN A 55 -15.52 30.42 9.84
N GLU A 56 -16.16 29.31 10.21
CA GLU A 56 -16.57 28.25 9.28
C GLU A 56 -17.57 28.76 8.24
N TRP A 57 -18.47 29.67 8.62
CA TRP A 57 -19.44 30.28 7.71
C TRP A 57 -18.78 31.17 6.64
N GLU A 58 -17.77 31.95 7.02
CA GLU A 58 -16.99 32.74 6.04
C GLU A 58 -16.18 31.85 5.10
N VAL A 59 -15.56 30.79 5.63
CA VAL A 59 -14.87 29.76 4.82
C VAL A 59 -15.84 29.12 3.82
N PHE A 60 -17.03 28.72 4.26
CA PHE A 60 -18.07 28.16 3.40
C PHE A 60 -18.42 29.09 2.23
N LYS A 61 -18.69 30.37 2.49
CA LYS A 61 -19.01 31.35 1.43
C LYS A 61 -17.84 31.53 0.45
N SER A 62 -16.61 31.59 0.98
CA SER A 62 -15.39 31.69 0.15
C SER A 62 -15.25 30.48 -0.78
N LEU A 63 -15.46 29.27 -0.27
CA LEU A 63 -15.38 28.03 -1.04
C LEU A 63 -16.41 27.98 -2.17
N VAL A 64 -17.66 28.39 -1.90
CA VAL A 64 -18.70 28.47 -2.94
C VAL A 64 -18.28 29.44 -4.04
N GLN A 65 -17.86 30.66 -3.68
CA GLN A 65 -17.46 31.68 -4.65
C GLN A 65 -16.24 31.23 -5.47
N GLN A 66 -15.26 30.58 -4.83
CA GLN A 66 -14.09 30.02 -5.49
C GLN A 66 -14.50 28.95 -6.50
N LYS A 67 -15.37 28.01 -6.11
CA LYS A 67 -15.78 26.91 -7.00
C LYS A 67 -16.61 27.38 -8.19
N ILE A 68 -17.41 28.44 -8.03
CA ILE A 68 -18.10 29.10 -9.15
C ILE A 68 -17.07 29.75 -10.09
N SER A 69 -16.11 30.48 -9.55
CA SER A 69 -15.09 31.21 -10.32
C SER A 69 -14.15 30.28 -11.10
N GLU A 70 -13.90 29.08 -10.57
CA GLU A 70 -13.14 28.01 -11.24
C GLU A 70 -13.82 27.50 -12.53
N ASN A 71 -15.14 27.68 -12.63
CA ASN A 71 -15.95 27.15 -13.72
C ASN A 71 -15.73 25.64 -13.97
N ALA A 72 -15.65 24.87 -12.88
CA ALA A 72 -15.40 23.44 -12.89
C ALA A 72 -16.52 22.68 -13.62
N LYS A 73 -16.15 21.65 -14.39
CA LYS A 73 -17.10 20.86 -15.20
C LYS A 73 -17.71 19.74 -14.38
N PHE A 74 -19.00 19.50 -14.56
CA PHE A 74 -19.67 18.32 -14.00
C PHE A 74 -19.50 17.11 -14.92
N ARG A 75 -19.41 15.92 -14.30
CA ARG A 75 -19.53 14.62 -14.97
C ARG A 75 -20.83 13.96 -14.52
N VAL A 76 -21.51 13.28 -15.44
CA VAL A 76 -22.73 12.54 -15.15
C VAL A 76 -22.59 11.11 -15.61
N LEU A 77 -22.69 10.17 -14.66
CA LEU A 77 -22.59 8.75 -14.94
C LEU A 77 -23.95 8.07 -14.77
N LYS A 78 -24.26 7.16 -15.68
CA LYS A 78 -25.40 6.24 -15.61
C LYS A 78 -24.87 4.82 -15.46
N LEU A 79 -25.17 4.18 -14.34
CA LEU A 79 -24.63 2.85 -14.04
C LEU A 79 -25.59 2.01 -13.20
N PRO A 80 -25.49 0.67 -13.25
CA PRO A 80 -26.25 -0.21 -12.39
C PRO A 80 -26.08 0.15 -10.91
N ARG A 81 -27.16 0.12 -10.14
CA ARG A 81 -27.18 0.44 -8.71
C ARG A 81 -26.19 -0.41 -7.91
N SER A 82 -26.13 -1.71 -8.21
CA SER A 82 -25.18 -2.64 -7.58
C SER A 82 -23.73 -2.24 -7.82
N LEU A 83 -23.40 -1.75 -9.03
CA LEU A 83 -22.06 -1.27 -9.36
C LEU A 83 -21.74 0.04 -8.63
N ALA A 84 -22.68 0.99 -8.62
CA ALA A 84 -22.51 2.26 -7.91
C ALA A 84 -22.29 2.05 -6.40
N GLU A 85 -23.09 1.18 -5.77
CA GLU A 85 -22.98 0.83 -4.35
C GLU A 85 -21.66 0.09 -4.05
N ALA A 86 -21.19 -0.78 -4.96
CA ALA A 86 -19.91 -1.45 -4.81
C ALA A 86 -18.71 -0.50 -4.84
N VAL A 87 -18.76 0.56 -5.66
CA VAL A 87 -17.64 1.51 -5.83
C VAL A 87 -17.67 2.63 -4.79
N TYR A 88 -18.85 3.22 -4.57
CA TYR A 88 -18.97 4.47 -3.83
C TYR A 88 -19.72 4.32 -2.50
N GLY A 89 -20.23 3.12 -2.20
CA GLY A 89 -20.89 2.81 -0.94
C GLY A 89 -22.01 3.79 -0.59
N HIS A 90 -21.98 4.30 0.63
CA HIS A 90 -22.98 5.23 1.15
C HIS A 90 -22.74 6.69 0.69
N SER A 91 -21.57 7.03 0.15
CA SER A 91 -21.21 8.43 -0.17
C SER A 91 -22.08 9.06 -1.25
N ILE A 92 -22.73 8.27 -2.10
CA ILE A 92 -23.61 8.72 -3.19
C ILE A 92 -25.01 9.12 -2.73
N TYR A 93 -25.40 8.77 -1.50
CA TYR A 93 -26.77 8.93 -1.02
C TYR A 93 -26.93 10.14 -0.09
N ASP A 94 -28.13 10.71 -0.11
CA ASP A 94 -28.61 11.63 0.93
C ASP A 94 -29.38 10.85 2.01
N SER A 95 -29.81 11.51 3.08
CA SER A 95 -30.56 10.85 4.17
C SER A 95 -31.96 10.35 3.75
N PHE A 96 -32.46 10.78 2.59
CA PHE A 96 -33.73 10.28 2.04
C PHE A 96 -33.45 9.14 1.04
N PRO A 97 -34.11 7.98 1.18
CA PRO A 97 -33.74 6.78 0.46
C PRO A 97 -34.12 6.83 -1.03
N VAL A 98 -33.22 6.34 -1.89
CA VAL A 98 -33.55 5.99 -3.28
C VAL A 98 -34.37 4.70 -3.30
N LYS A 99 -35.57 4.73 -3.91
CA LYS A 99 -36.50 3.60 -3.94
C LYS A 99 -35.80 2.31 -4.41
N GLN A 100 -36.06 1.19 -3.72
CA GLN A 100 -35.40 -0.09 -4.00
C GLN A 100 -35.63 -0.63 -5.42
N ASN A 101 -36.72 -0.24 -6.07
CA ASN A 101 -37.04 -0.66 -7.44
C ASN A 101 -36.19 0.04 -8.52
N ILE A 102 -35.39 1.06 -8.17
CA ILE A 102 -34.49 1.74 -9.10
C ILE A 102 -33.21 0.92 -9.27
N LYS A 103 -33.00 0.37 -10.48
CA LYS A 103 -31.86 -0.49 -10.83
C LYS A 103 -30.67 0.24 -11.47
N THR A 104 -30.88 1.45 -11.96
CA THR A 104 -29.86 2.29 -12.59
C THR A 104 -29.83 3.63 -11.88
N LEU A 105 -28.64 4.05 -11.45
CA LEU A 105 -28.43 5.34 -10.79
C LEU A 105 -27.82 6.34 -11.79
N ARG A 106 -28.23 7.60 -11.63
CA ARG A 106 -27.62 8.76 -12.27
C ARG A 106 -26.79 9.49 -11.22
N LEU A 107 -25.47 9.42 -11.34
CA LEU A 107 -24.53 10.06 -10.42
C LEU A 107 -24.04 11.37 -11.02
N VAL A 108 -24.21 12.45 -10.28
CA VAL A 108 -23.63 13.76 -10.58
C VAL A 108 -22.34 13.88 -9.79
N ILE A 109 -21.25 14.16 -10.50
CA ILE A 109 -19.89 14.24 -9.96
C ILE A 109 -19.33 15.63 -10.26
N LEU A 110 -18.76 16.25 -9.24
CA LEU A 110 -17.84 17.37 -9.35
C LEU A 110 -16.53 16.94 -8.68
N ASP A 111 -15.46 16.83 -9.47
CA ASP A 111 -14.21 16.20 -9.05
C ASP A 111 -13.60 16.90 -7.83
N GLU A 112 -13.08 16.09 -6.91
CA GLU A 112 -12.53 16.52 -5.61
C GLU A 112 -13.48 17.42 -4.80
N TRP A 113 -14.80 17.28 -5.00
CA TRP A 113 -15.79 18.18 -4.40
C TRP A 113 -17.05 17.49 -3.92
N THR A 114 -17.76 16.76 -4.80
CA THR A 114 -18.99 16.06 -4.42
C THR A 114 -19.39 14.98 -5.41
N ILE A 115 -20.02 13.93 -4.89
CA ILE A 115 -20.73 12.91 -5.67
C ILE A 115 -22.12 12.68 -5.05
N ASN A 116 -23.16 12.58 -5.88
CA ASN A 116 -24.52 12.34 -5.41
C ASN A 116 -25.42 11.74 -6.49
N ALA A 117 -26.33 10.85 -6.08
CA ALA A 117 -27.38 10.31 -6.93
C ALA A 117 -28.50 11.35 -7.12
N SER A 118 -28.53 12.02 -8.28
CA SER A 118 -29.55 13.03 -8.61
C SER A 118 -30.20 12.75 -9.97
N ILE A 119 -31.54 12.82 -9.99
CA ILE A 119 -32.36 12.67 -11.20
C ILE A 119 -32.60 13.99 -11.93
N ASN A 120 -32.31 15.13 -11.31
CA ASN A 120 -32.60 16.43 -11.91
C ASN A 120 -31.46 16.84 -12.85
N PRO A 121 -31.77 17.60 -13.92
CA PRO A 121 -30.74 18.15 -14.79
C PRO A 121 -29.89 19.18 -14.03
N ILE A 122 -28.62 19.29 -14.42
CA ILE A 122 -27.65 20.26 -13.90
C ILE A 122 -26.96 20.96 -15.07
N LEU A 123 -26.43 22.16 -14.83
CA LEU A 123 -25.63 22.89 -15.81
C LEU A 123 -24.30 22.18 -16.04
N LYS A 124 -23.70 22.39 -17.22
CA LYS A 124 -22.44 21.75 -17.63
C LYS A 124 -21.24 22.12 -16.74
N SER A 125 -21.23 23.32 -16.18
CA SER A 125 -20.16 23.78 -15.29
C SER A 125 -20.65 24.74 -14.21
N THR A 126 -19.86 24.88 -13.15
CA THR A 126 -20.21 25.67 -11.96
C THR A 126 -20.37 27.16 -12.27
N GLY A 127 -19.61 27.72 -13.21
CA GLY A 127 -19.67 29.14 -13.57
C GLY A 127 -20.98 29.55 -14.24
N MET A 128 -21.70 28.60 -14.83
CA MET A 128 -23.00 28.86 -15.48
C MET A 128 -24.12 29.15 -14.49
N VAL A 129 -23.92 28.82 -13.20
CA VAL A 129 -24.93 29.12 -12.15
C VAL A 129 -25.08 30.62 -11.92
N GLY A 130 -24.04 31.42 -12.23
CA GLY A 130 -23.98 32.84 -11.90
C GLY A 130 -23.61 33.05 -10.43
N LYS A 131 -24.27 34.02 -9.78
CA LYS A 131 -24.00 34.34 -8.37
C LYS A 131 -24.95 33.58 -7.44
N ILE A 132 -24.43 33.08 -6.32
CA ILE A 132 -25.23 32.51 -5.23
C ILE A 132 -25.14 33.44 -4.03
N ALA A 133 -26.28 33.95 -3.57
CA ALA A 133 -26.41 34.72 -2.33
C ALA A 133 -27.03 33.84 -1.24
N PHE A 134 -26.62 34.04 0.02
CA PHE A 134 -27.07 33.27 1.17
C PHE A 134 -27.79 34.17 2.18
N ASP A 135 -28.89 33.66 2.74
CA ASP A 135 -29.48 34.24 3.95
C ASP A 135 -28.64 33.86 5.18
N ILE A 136 -28.94 34.47 6.33
CA ILE A 136 -28.38 34.06 7.62
C ILE A 136 -28.73 32.59 7.87
N PRO A 137 -27.73 31.72 8.12
CA PRO A 137 -27.98 30.30 8.34
C PRO A 137 -28.73 30.08 9.66
N SER A 138 -29.62 29.10 9.68
CA SER A 138 -30.34 28.69 10.90
C SER A 138 -29.82 27.35 11.37
N PHE A 139 -29.16 27.32 12.53
CA PHE A 139 -28.62 26.10 13.12
C PHE A 139 -29.47 25.64 14.32
N ASN A 140 -30.05 24.44 14.21
CA ASN A 140 -30.76 23.79 15.30
C ASN A 140 -29.83 22.83 16.05
N LYS A 141 -29.39 23.23 17.25
CA LYS A 141 -28.50 22.43 18.11
C LYS A 141 -29.11 21.12 18.60
N SER A 142 -30.42 21.06 18.86
CA SER A 142 -31.04 19.84 19.40
C SER A 142 -31.20 18.74 18.36
N GLU A 143 -31.31 19.13 17.08
CA GLU A 143 -31.49 18.19 15.96
C GLU A 143 -30.19 17.99 15.15
N SER A 144 -29.13 18.72 15.45
CA SER A 144 -27.89 18.79 14.67
C SER A 144 -28.15 19.08 13.18
N LEU A 145 -29.01 20.07 12.91
CA LEU A 145 -29.43 20.44 11.56
C LEU A 145 -29.07 21.89 11.24
N LEU A 146 -28.39 22.09 10.12
CA LEU A 146 -28.06 23.38 9.54
C LEU A 146 -28.94 23.66 8.32
N LYS A 147 -29.73 24.73 8.38
CA LYS A 147 -30.60 25.17 7.29
C LYS A 147 -29.96 26.36 6.56
N ILE A 148 -29.66 26.18 5.27
CA ILE A 148 -29.04 27.19 4.41
C ILE A 148 -30.02 27.55 3.29
N LYS A 149 -30.51 28.80 3.30
CA LYS A 149 -31.30 29.36 2.20
C LYS A 149 -30.41 30.13 1.26
N PHE A 150 -30.69 30.01 -0.04
CA PHE A 150 -29.92 30.66 -1.07
C PHE A 150 -30.79 31.16 -2.23
N GLU A 151 -30.30 32.20 -2.90
CA GLU A 151 -30.87 32.80 -4.10
C GLU A 151 -29.82 32.86 -5.20
N ILE A 152 -30.20 32.44 -6.40
CA ILE A 152 -29.31 32.40 -7.56
C ILE A 152 -29.64 33.56 -8.49
N SER A 153 -28.60 34.24 -8.97
CA SER A 153 -28.70 35.23 -10.05
C SER A 153 -27.95 34.70 -11.28
N PRO A 154 -28.66 34.04 -12.22
CA PRO A 154 -28.06 33.53 -13.45
C PRO A 154 -27.42 34.65 -14.29
N SER A 155 -26.27 34.37 -14.90
CA SER A 155 -25.71 35.27 -15.91
C SER A 155 -26.56 35.25 -17.17
N HIS A 156 -27.02 36.41 -17.64
CA HIS A 156 -27.95 36.54 -18.77
C HIS A 156 -27.33 36.21 -20.14
N ASP A 157 -26.00 36.11 -20.23
CA ASP A 157 -25.26 35.96 -21.49
C ASP A 157 -24.88 34.50 -21.84
N LEU A 158 -25.24 33.51 -21.01
CA LEU A 158 -24.84 32.12 -21.21
C LEU A 158 -26.00 31.25 -21.72
N GLN A 159 -25.81 30.60 -22.87
CA GLN A 159 -26.71 29.53 -23.31
C GLN A 159 -26.67 28.37 -22.30
N VAL A 160 -27.83 27.81 -21.96
CA VAL A 160 -27.92 26.68 -21.05
C VAL A 160 -27.37 25.42 -21.73
N GLU A 161 -26.28 24.89 -21.19
CA GLU A 161 -25.67 23.64 -21.62
C GLU A 161 -25.72 22.59 -20.51
N PHE A 162 -25.84 21.33 -20.91
CA PHE A 162 -25.89 20.18 -20.01
C PHE A 162 -24.63 19.32 -20.20
N PRO A 163 -24.14 18.65 -19.14
CA PRO A 163 -23.07 17.66 -19.27
C PRO A 163 -23.54 16.45 -20.08
N VAL A 164 -22.61 15.80 -20.78
CA VAL A 164 -22.86 14.52 -21.45
C VAL A 164 -23.04 13.45 -20.38
N GLU A 165 -24.04 12.59 -20.54
CA GLU A 165 -24.27 11.46 -19.65
C GLU A 165 -23.57 10.21 -20.19
N GLU A 166 -22.66 9.67 -19.41
CA GLU A 166 -21.84 8.52 -19.78
C GLU A 166 -22.45 7.24 -19.20
N GLU A 167 -22.69 6.23 -20.04
CA GLU A 167 -23.14 4.91 -19.58
C GLU A 167 -21.95 4.05 -19.18
N ILE A 168 -21.96 3.57 -17.93
CA ILE A 168 -20.88 2.79 -17.34
C ILE A 168 -21.39 1.38 -17.01
N HIS A 169 -20.71 0.39 -17.57
CA HIS A 169 -21.06 -1.03 -17.40
C HIS A 169 -19.99 -1.85 -16.66
N SER A 170 -18.80 -1.28 -16.43
CA SER A 170 -17.70 -1.93 -15.71
C SER A 170 -17.09 -0.98 -14.68
N ILE A 171 -16.57 -1.57 -13.60
CA ILE A 171 -15.89 -0.87 -12.50
C ILE A 171 -14.67 -0.08 -12.96
N ASP A 172 -13.96 -0.55 -13.99
CA ASP A 172 -12.73 0.06 -14.50
C ASP A 172 -12.94 1.47 -15.07
N HIS A 173 -14.17 1.79 -15.46
CA HIS A 173 -14.54 3.09 -16.02
C HIS A 173 -15.15 4.03 -14.96
N CYS A 174 -15.27 3.58 -13.70
CA CYS A 174 -15.71 4.42 -12.61
C CYS A 174 -14.54 5.25 -12.07
N PRO A 175 -14.70 6.58 -11.92
CA PRO A 175 -13.77 7.40 -11.16
C PRO A 175 -13.52 6.85 -9.75
N HIS A 176 -12.30 7.02 -9.25
CA HIS A 176 -11.97 6.55 -7.91
C HIS A 176 -12.72 7.36 -6.85
N LEU A 177 -13.21 6.72 -5.78
CA LEU A 177 -13.97 7.39 -4.70
C LEU A 177 -13.24 8.63 -4.15
N ARG A 178 -11.93 8.52 -3.87
CA ARG A 178 -11.12 9.65 -3.40
C ARG A 178 -11.03 10.82 -4.39
N SER A 179 -11.14 10.56 -5.70
CA SER A 179 -11.09 11.60 -6.73
C SER A 179 -12.39 12.38 -6.89
N VAL A 180 -13.49 11.89 -6.29
CA VAL A 180 -14.83 12.50 -6.39
C VAL A 180 -15.35 13.05 -5.06
N LEU A 181 -14.66 12.74 -3.96
CA LEU A 181 -14.99 13.23 -2.63
C LEU A 181 -14.26 14.54 -2.30
N PRO A 182 -14.85 15.41 -1.47
CA PRO A 182 -14.18 16.58 -0.96
C PRO A 182 -12.98 16.19 -0.07
N PRO A 183 -11.90 16.98 -0.05
CA PRO A 183 -10.72 16.73 0.79
C PRO A 183 -10.96 17.15 2.26
N SER A 184 -12.13 16.84 2.81
CA SER A 184 -12.51 17.21 4.19
C SER A 184 -11.97 16.24 5.26
N GLY A 185 -11.64 15.01 4.86
CA GLY A 185 -11.25 13.93 5.78
C GLY A 185 -12.40 13.40 6.65
N ALA A 186 -13.65 13.83 6.38
CA ALA A 186 -14.83 13.44 7.15
C ALA A 186 -15.56 12.20 6.58
N ASP A 187 -15.29 11.84 5.32
CA ASP A 187 -15.76 10.59 4.75
C ASP A 187 -14.82 9.45 5.19
N ASP A 188 -15.40 8.39 5.75
CA ASP A 188 -14.71 7.11 5.99
C ASP A 188 -14.44 6.45 4.63
N ILE A 189 -13.39 6.90 3.96
CA ILE A 189 -12.85 6.23 2.80
C ILE A 189 -12.21 4.95 3.34
N PRO A 190 -12.61 3.75 2.89
CA PRO A 190 -11.83 2.55 3.14
C PRO A 190 -10.45 2.82 2.59
N ASP A 191 -9.52 3.10 3.48
CA ASP A 191 -8.15 3.35 3.10
C ASP A 191 -7.67 2.13 2.32
N CYS A 192 -6.92 2.38 1.24
CA CYS A 192 -5.94 1.41 0.80
C CYS A 192 -4.60 1.97 1.29
N SER A 193 -4.43 1.99 2.61
CA SER A 193 -3.25 2.49 3.30
C SER A 193 -2.22 1.38 3.35
N ILE A 194 -1.55 1.12 2.23
CA ILE A 194 -0.33 0.32 2.26
C ILE A 194 0.78 1.22 2.78
N THR A 195 1.08 1.06 4.07
CA THR A 195 2.24 1.67 4.71
C THR A 195 3.20 0.54 5.14
N PRO A 196 4.46 0.84 5.52
CA PRO A 196 5.36 -0.15 6.13
C PRO A 196 4.76 -0.90 7.34
N TRP A 197 3.72 -0.35 7.96
CA TRP A 197 3.13 -0.81 9.22
C TRP A 197 1.70 -1.36 9.09
N THR A 198 0.95 -0.98 8.05
CA THR A 198 -0.46 -1.35 7.84
C THR A 198 -0.70 -1.81 6.40
N THR A 199 -1.56 -2.81 6.21
CA THR A 199 -1.94 -3.36 4.90
C THR A 199 -3.41 -3.72 4.88
N ASP A 200 -4.13 -3.29 3.83
CA ASP A 200 -5.56 -3.57 3.66
C ASP A 200 -5.87 -4.92 2.99
N ASN A 201 -7.11 -5.38 3.20
CA ASN A 201 -7.57 -6.74 2.92
C ASN A 201 -7.88 -7.05 1.43
N ASN A 202 -7.62 -6.16 0.48
CA ASN A 202 -7.78 -6.42 -0.96
C ASN A 202 -6.80 -5.59 -1.78
N ILE A 203 -5.70 -6.21 -2.20
CA ILE A 203 -4.55 -5.50 -2.77
C ILE A 203 -4.54 -5.65 -4.30
N ASP A 204 -4.94 -4.58 -4.99
CA ASP A 204 -4.76 -4.45 -6.43
C ASP A 204 -3.31 -4.01 -6.73
N TYR A 205 -2.45 -4.99 -7.01
CA TYR A 205 -1.05 -4.76 -7.33
C TYR A 205 -0.85 -3.93 -8.61
N ASP A 206 -1.79 -3.97 -9.56
CA ASP A 206 -1.70 -3.17 -10.78
C ASP A 206 -2.03 -1.70 -10.53
N LYS A 207 -2.98 -1.44 -9.63
CA LYS A 207 -3.24 -0.10 -9.11
C LYS A 207 -2.02 0.46 -8.37
N ILE A 208 -1.38 -0.34 -7.50
CA ILE A 208 -0.19 0.10 -6.78
C ILE A 208 0.96 0.44 -7.73
N ILE A 209 1.17 -0.36 -8.77
CA ILE A 209 2.19 -0.06 -9.78
C ILE A 209 1.97 1.33 -10.38
N ARG A 210 0.72 1.69 -10.70
CA ARG A 210 0.37 3.01 -11.24
C ARG A 210 0.57 4.12 -10.20
N GLU A 211 0.03 3.95 -8.99
CA GLU A 211 0.08 4.97 -7.93
C GLU A 211 1.51 5.24 -7.45
N PHE A 212 2.33 4.19 -7.34
CA PHE A 212 3.69 4.32 -6.87
C PHE A 212 4.63 4.70 -8.00
N GLY A 213 4.21 4.64 -9.27
CA GLY A 213 5.06 4.90 -10.42
C GLY A 213 6.15 3.84 -10.57
N CYS A 214 5.77 2.57 -10.47
CA CYS A 214 6.64 1.41 -10.71
C CYS A 214 6.45 0.89 -12.14
N LYS A 215 7.34 0.01 -12.59
CA LYS A 215 7.20 -0.76 -13.84
C LYS A 215 6.93 -2.23 -13.50
N LYS A 216 6.11 -2.91 -14.30
CA LYS A 216 5.91 -4.37 -14.20
C LYS A 216 7.18 -5.11 -14.64
N ILE A 217 7.49 -6.21 -13.98
CA ILE A 217 8.51 -7.15 -14.47
C ILE A 217 7.88 -7.92 -15.64
N THR A 218 8.36 -7.64 -16.85
CA THR A 218 7.87 -8.27 -18.08
C THR A 218 8.64 -9.55 -18.38
N LYS A 219 8.06 -10.39 -19.25
CA LYS A 219 8.78 -11.56 -19.79
C LYS A 219 10.12 -11.16 -20.44
N GLN A 220 10.15 -10.06 -21.18
CA GLN A 220 11.38 -9.54 -21.79
C GLN A 220 12.46 -9.21 -20.73
N LEU A 221 12.06 -8.62 -19.60
CA LEU A 221 12.99 -8.35 -18.50
C LEU A 221 13.47 -9.64 -17.83
N LEU A 222 12.60 -10.64 -17.66
CA LEU A 222 12.99 -11.96 -17.18
C LEU A 222 13.98 -12.64 -18.12
N ASP A 223 13.69 -12.66 -19.42
CA ASP A 223 14.59 -13.25 -20.44
C ASP A 223 15.96 -12.54 -20.43
N ARG A 224 15.97 -11.22 -20.23
CA ARG A 224 17.18 -10.44 -20.05
C ARG A 224 17.95 -10.83 -18.79
N ILE A 225 17.29 -10.93 -17.63
CA ILE A 225 17.92 -11.41 -16.39
C ILE A 225 18.51 -12.81 -16.59
N GLN A 226 17.77 -13.73 -17.22
CA GLN A 226 18.24 -15.08 -17.51
C GLN A 226 19.52 -15.07 -18.36
N SER A 227 19.60 -14.19 -19.36
CA SER A 227 20.80 -14.03 -20.18
C SER A 227 22.01 -13.54 -19.35
N LEU A 228 21.79 -12.64 -18.39
CA LEU A 228 22.87 -12.03 -17.59
C LEU A 228 23.39 -12.94 -16.48
N ILE A 229 22.52 -13.75 -15.90
CA ILE A 229 22.89 -14.70 -14.84
C ILE A 229 23.48 -16.01 -15.42
N GLY A 230 23.48 -16.17 -16.75
CA GLY A 230 24.09 -17.28 -17.45
C GLY A 230 23.43 -18.64 -17.14
N LYS A 231 24.21 -19.58 -16.60
CA LYS A 231 23.74 -20.94 -16.30
C LYS A 231 22.83 -21.01 -15.05
N ASN A 232 22.75 -19.94 -14.28
CA ASN A 232 21.88 -19.89 -13.11
C ASN A 232 20.40 -19.94 -13.53
N LYS A 233 19.57 -20.70 -12.81
CA LYS A 233 18.12 -20.73 -13.04
C LYS A 233 17.48 -19.46 -12.47
N ILE A 234 16.54 -18.85 -13.21
CA ILE A 234 15.68 -17.80 -12.64
C ILE A 234 14.96 -18.30 -11.39
N HIS A 235 14.94 -17.45 -10.35
CA HIS A 235 14.28 -17.77 -9.10
C HIS A 235 12.76 -17.94 -9.29
N PRO A 236 12.12 -18.93 -8.65
CA PRO A 236 10.67 -19.11 -8.67
C PRO A 236 9.87 -17.86 -8.31
N LEU A 237 10.36 -17.05 -7.36
CA LEU A 237 9.68 -15.80 -6.97
C LEU A 237 9.63 -14.76 -8.10
N LEU A 238 10.56 -14.80 -9.06
CA LEU A 238 10.51 -13.97 -10.27
C LEU A 238 9.61 -14.60 -11.33
N SER A 239 9.85 -15.86 -11.69
CA SER A 239 9.10 -16.54 -12.77
C SER A 239 7.61 -16.67 -12.46
N ARG A 240 7.23 -16.79 -11.19
CA ARG A 240 5.85 -16.91 -10.73
C ARG A 240 5.20 -15.56 -10.38
N GLY A 241 5.87 -14.44 -10.65
CA GLY A 241 5.34 -13.10 -10.43
C GLY A 241 5.04 -12.77 -8.96
N ILE A 242 5.84 -13.30 -8.03
CA ILE A 242 5.81 -12.92 -6.61
C ILE A 242 6.58 -11.61 -6.44
N PHE A 243 7.80 -11.53 -6.97
CA PHE A 243 8.40 -10.25 -7.34
C PHE A 243 7.80 -9.83 -8.67
N PHE A 244 7.09 -8.70 -8.68
CA PHE A 244 6.16 -8.37 -9.76
C PHE A 244 6.40 -6.97 -10.36
N SER A 245 7.07 -6.08 -9.62
CA SER A 245 7.35 -4.73 -10.09
C SER A 245 8.75 -4.25 -9.68
N HIS A 246 9.22 -3.19 -10.33
CA HIS A 246 10.53 -2.60 -10.12
C HIS A 246 10.57 -1.10 -10.42
N LYS A 247 11.63 -0.41 -9.99
CA LYS A 247 12.04 0.89 -10.53
C LYS A 247 13.52 0.83 -10.90
N ASP A 248 13.84 1.26 -12.11
CA ASP A 248 15.20 1.35 -12.67
C ASP A 248 16.04 0.06 -12.64
N LEU A 249 15.43 -1.11 -12.42
CA LEU A 249 16.11 -2.40 -12.61
C LEU A 249 16.65 -2.56 -14.03
N ASP A 250 15.91 -2.10 -15.04
CA ASP A 250 16.37 -2.05 -16.44
C ASP A 250 17.66 -1.23 -16.59
N VAL A 251 17.71 -0.05 -15.95
CA VAL A 251 18.90 0.83 -15.96
C VAL A 251 20.08 0.21 -15.21
N LEU A 252 19.80 -0.48 -14.11
CA LEU A 252 20.83 -1.20 -13.34
C LEU A 252 21.44 -2.34 -14.18
N LEU A 253 20.60 -3.10 -14.89
CA LEU A 253 21.07 -4.18 -15.76
C LEU A 253 21.89 -3.64 -16.95
N ASP A 254 21.57 -2.45 -17.49
CA ASP A 254 22.38 -1.80 -18.53
C ASP A 254 23.82 -1.53 -18.04
N LYS A 255 23.98 -1.20 -16.76
CA LYS A 255 25.29 -0.98 -16.13
C LYS A 255 26.03 -2.29 -15.91
N TYR A 256 25.31 -3.31 -15.43
CA TYR A 256 25.89 -4.64 -15.23
C TYR A 256 26.39 -5.26 -16.55
N GLU A 257 25.65 -5.09 -17.64
CA GLU A 257 26.06 -5.50 -19.00
C GLU A 257 27.37 -4.85 -19.47
N LYS A 258 27.65 -3.64 -19.01
CA LYS A 258 28.89 -2.90 -19.32
C LYS A 258 30.05 -3.28 -18.39
N GLY A 259 29.86 -4.25 -17.49
CA GLY A 259 30.85 -4.67 -16.51
C GLY A 259 30.90 -3.78 -15.26
N GLU A 260 29.99 -2.82 -15.09
CA GLU A 260 29.88 -2.07 -13.84
C GLU A 260 29.28 -2.98 -12.74
N LYS A 261 29.87 -2.96 -11.55
CA LYS A 261 29.33 -3.66 -10.38
C LYS A 261 28.24 -2.83 -9.72
N PHE A 262 27.31 -3.52 -9.08
CA PHE A 262 26.33 -2.94 -8.16
C PHE A 262 26.37 -3.73 -6.85
N TYR A 263 25.73 -3.22 -5.80
CA TYR A 263 25.53 -3.96 -4.55
C TYR A 263 24.04 -4.08 -4.22
N ILE A 264 23.72 -5.01 -3.33
CA ILE A 264 22.35 -5.23 -2.88
C ILE A 264 22.21 -4.72 -1.45
N TYR A 265 21.15 -3.98 -1.16
CA TYR A 265 20.78 -3.59 0.19
C TYR A 265 19.44 -4.22 0.57
N THR A 266 19.39 -4.88 1.73
CA THR A 266 18.13 -5.27 2.37
C THR A 266 18.25 -5.04 3.89
N GLY A 267 17.16 -5.23 4.63
CA GLY A 267 17.15 -4.92 6.06
C GLY A 267 16.11 -5.67 6.86
N ARG A 268 16.32 -5.66 8.18
CA ARG A 268 15.50 -6.32 9.18
C ARG A 268 15.46 -5.49 10.45
N GLY A 269 14.24 -5.15 10.88
CA GLY A 269 14.02 -4.64 12.23
C GLY A 269 13.89 -5.78 13.24
N PRO A 270 14.79 -5.93 14.22
CA PRO A 270 14.77 -7.02 15.19
C PRO A 270 13.65 -6.80 16.22
N SER A 271 12.51 -7.45 16.02
CA SER A 271 11.32 -7.34 16.88
C SER A 271 11.05 -8.60 17.72
N SER A 272 11.79 -9.68 17.49
CA SER A 272 11.69 -10.95 18.20
C SER A 272 12.98 -11.73 18.05
N GLU A 273 13.29 -12.59 19.03
CA GLU A 273 14.51 -13.43 19.03
C GLU A 273 14.54 -14.42 17.86
N SER A 274 13.37 -14.91 17.41
CA SER A 274 13.24 -15.85 16.30
C SER A 274 12.56 -15.19 15.10
N LEU A 275 13.03 -15.51 13.89
CA LEU A 275 12.36 -15.16 12.65
C LEU A 275 11.11 -16.04 12.41
N HIS A 276 10.25 -15.58 11.52
CA HIS A 276 9.15 -16.38 10.99
C HIS A 276 9.31 -16.55 9.49
N LEU A 277 8.56 -17.47 8.89
CA LEU A 277 8.65 -17.83 7.48
C LEU A 277 8.59 -16.61 6.55
N GLY A 278 7.71 -15.64 6.85
CA GLY A 278 7.61 -14.39 6.10
C GLY A 278 8.92 -13.57 6.04
N HIS A 279 9.75 -13.63 7.09
CA HIS A 279 11.03 -12.93 7.12
C HIS A 279 12.12 -13.64 6.32
N LEU A 280 12.06 -14.97 6.21
CA LEU A 280 13.06 -15.74 5.45
C LEU A 280 12.98 -15.48 3.95
N ILE A 281 11.79 -15.24 3.41
CA ILE A 281 11.56 -15.16 1.96
C ILE A 281 12.38 -14.03 1.29
N PRO A 282 12.39 -12.77 1.79
CA PRO A 282 13.29 -11.73 1.28
C PRO A 282 14.77 -12.11 1.32
N PHE A 283 15.22 -12.79 2.38
CA PHE A 283 16.62 -13.21 2.52
C PHE A 283 16.99 -14.35 1.57
N ILE A 284 16.11 -15.34 1.38
CA ILE A 284 16.29 -16.41 0.38
C ILE A 284 16.44 -15.79 -1.01
N PHE A 285 15.57 -14.85 -1.36
CA PHE A 285 15.64 -14.17 -2.64
C PHE A 285 16.91 -13.32 -2.80
N THR A 286 17.30 -12.60 -1.73
CA THR A 286 18.52 -11.78 -1.73
C THR A 286 19.78 -12.62 -1.85
N LYS A 287 19.82 -13.78 -1.18
CA LYS A 287 20.91 -14.76 -1.33
C LYS A 287 20.98 -15.28 -2.76
N TRP A 288 19.85 -15.60 -3.38
CA TRP A 288 19.84 -15.99 -4.79
C TRP A 288 20.35 -14.85 -5.70
N LEU A 289 19.95 -13.60 -5.47
CA LEU A 289 20.47 -12.45 -6.22
C LEU A 289 21.99 -12.30 -6.06
N GLN A 290 22.53 -12.52 -4.85
CA GLN A 290 23.96 -12.52 -4.59
C GLN A 290 24.68 -13.55 -5.46
N ASP A 291 24.20 -14.80 -5.47
CA ASP A 291 24.82 -15.87 -6.25
C ASP A 291 24.69 -15.62 -7.76
N ALA A 292 23.51 -15.15 -8.20
CA ALA A 292 23.19 -14.99 -9.60
C ALA A 292 24.01 -13.89 -10.28
N PHE A 293 24.32 -12.81 -9.56
CA PHE A 293 25.05 -11.66 -10.08
C PHE A 293 26.49 -11.55 -9.55
N GLY A 294 26.86 -12.33 -8.53
CA GLY A 294 28.20 -12.27 -7.91
C GLY A 294 28.53 -10.88 -7.37
N VAL A 295 27.62 -10.32 -6.58
CA VAL A 295 27.66 -8.94 -6.06
C VAL A 295 27.69 -8.89 -4.53
N CYS A 296 28.18 -7.77 -3.98
CA CYS A 296 28.16 -7.53 -2.54
C CYS A 296 26.73 -7.30 -2.01
N VAL A 297 26.45 -7.79 -0.81
CA VAL A 297 25.20 -7.57 -0.07
C VAL A 297 25.49 -6.84 1.23
N VAL A 298 24.71 -5.79 1.52
CA VAL A 298 24.68 -5.13 2.83
C VAL A 298 23.32 -5.33 3.47
N ILE A 299 23.30 -5.73 4.75
CA ILE A 299 22.09 -6.06 5.49
C ILE A 299 22.02 -5.21 6.75
N MET A 300 21.03 -4.32 6.81
CA MET A 300 20.78 -3.49 8.00
C MET A 300 19.99 -4.26 9.04
N LEU A 301 20.42 -4.17 10.30
CA LEU A 301 19.63 -4.49 11.49
C LEU A 301 19.18 -3.17 12.13
N SER A 302 17.91 -2.80 11.93
CA SER A 302 17.33 -1.54 12.42
C SER A 302 16.93 -1.63 13.89
N ASP A 303 17.90 -1.86 14.76
CA ASP A 303 17.72 -1.91 16.21
C ASP A 303 17.32 -0.55 16.81
N ASP A 304 17.86 0.54 16.28
CA ASP A 304 17.44 1.90 16.61
C ASP A 304 15.96 2.16 16.27
N GLU A 305 15.47 1.72 15.10
CA GLU A 305 14.05 1.78 14.72
C GLU A 305 13.19 1.08 15.76
N LYS A 306 13.51 -0.16 16.09
CA LYS A 306 12.66 -0.94 16.99
C LYS A 306 12.64 -0.34 18.38
N PHE A 307 13.75 0.17 18.87
CA PHE A 307 13.78 0.96 20.09
C PHE A 307 12.91 2.23 20.02
N LEU A 308 12.99 2.99 18.93
CA LEU A 308 12.24 4.24 18.77
C LEU A 308 10.73 4.06 18.55
N PHE A 309 10.32 2.91 18.00
CA PHE A 309 8.93 2.64 17.63
C PHE A 309 8.15 1.80 18.66
N LYS A 310 8.85 1.11 19.57
CA LYS A 310 8.25 0.21 20.56
C LYS A 310 8.65 0.65 21.96
N ASP A 311 7.71 1.30 22.66
CA ASP A 311 7.95 1.87 24.00
C ASP A 311 8.36 0.78 25.03
N GLU A 312 7.97 -0.47 24.81
CA GLU A 312 8.28 -1.60 25.68
C GLU A 312 9.72 -2.16 25.53
N LEU A 313 10.43 -1.80 24.46
CA LEU A 313 11.74 -2.38 24.13
C LEU A 313 12.90 -1.55 24.69
N GLN A 314 13.83 -2.23 25.38
CA GLN A 314 15.08 -1.63 25.85
C GLN A 314 16.18 -1.77 24.78
N LEU A 315 17.01 -0.74 24.62
CA LEU A 315 18.03 -0.68 23.56
C LEU A 315 18.96 -1.91 23.55
N ASP A 316 19.51 -2.27 24.70
CA ASP A 316 20.40 -3.44 24.81
C ASP A 316 19.70 -4.74 24.41
N LYS A 317 18.42 -4.88 24.78
CA LYS A 317 17.64 -6.08 24.43
C LYS A 317 17.36 -6.16 22.92
N VAL A 318 17.13 -5.02 22.27
CA VAL A 318 16.95 -4.98 20.80
C VAL A 318 18.27 -5.32 20.09
N ARG A 319 19.40 -4.88 20.61
CA ARG A 319 20.74 -5.23 20.08
C ARG A 319 21.02 -6.72 20.21
N GLU A 320 20.71 -7.33 21.36
CA GLU A 320 20.77 -8.79 21.54
C GLU A 320 19.91 -9.52 20.51
N MET A 321 18.65 -9.10 20.32
CA MET A 321 17.76 -9.66 19.30
C MET A 321 18.33 -9.49 17.89
N GLY A 322 18.93 -8.34 17.58
CA GLY A 322 19.63 -8.08 16.32
C GLY A 322 20.72 -9.10 16.06
N ARG A 323 21.53 -9.39 17.08
CA ARG A 323 22.62 -10.37 16.99
C ARG A 323 22.11 -11.81 16.80
N GLU A 324 21.03 -12.20 17.47
CA GLU A 324 20.39 -13.51 17.23
C GLU A 324 19.76 -13.59 15.83
N ASN A 325 19.12 -12.50 15.36
CA ASN A 325 18.59 -12.40 14.00
C ASN A 325 19.70 -12.45 12.94
N ALA A 326 20.91 -11.94 13.22
CA ALA A 326 22.07 -12.09 12.34
C ALA A 326 22.42 -13.56 12.11
N LYS A 327 22.34 -14.41 13.15
CA LYS A 327 22.57 -15.87 13.01
C LYS A 327 21.55 -16.50 12.06
N ASP A 328 20.27 -16.13 12.18
CA ASP A 328 19.23 -16.62 11.28
C ASP A 328 19.48 -16.15 9.83
N ILE A 329 19.87 -14.90 9.64
CA ILE A 329 20.19 -14.35 8.31
C ILE A 329 21.39 -15.08 7.71
N ILE A 330 22.47 -15.26 8.47
CA ILE A 330 23.67 -16.01 8.02
C ILE A 330 23.28 -17.46 7.67
N ALA A 331 22.36 -18.08 8.40
CA ALA A 331 21.85 -19.42 8.11
C ALA A 331 21.04 -19.52 6.80
N CYS A 332 20.72 -18.42 6.12
CA CYS A 332 20.25 -18.43 4.73
C CYS A 332 21.37 -18.78 3.73
N GLY A 333 22.64 -18.76 4.14
CA GLY A 333 23.79 -19.18 3.33
C GLY A 333 24.43 -18.07 2.51
N PHE A 334 24.43 -16.84 3.01
CA PHE A 334 25.17 -15.72 2.43
C PHE A 334 26.68 -15.98 2.43
N ASP A 335 27.41 -15.53 1.40
CA ASP A 335 28.88 -15.61 1.38
C ASP A 335 29.48 -14.54 2.30
N ILE A 336 30.21 -14.98 3.32
CA ILE A 336 30.92 -14.11 4.28
C ILE A 336 31.87 -13.12 3.59
N ASN A 337 32.42 -13.52 2.45
CA ASN A 337 33.38 -12.68 1.72
C ASN A 337 32.69 -11.61 0.87
N SER A 338 31.37 -11.60 0.75
CA SER A 338 30.66 -10.59 -0.05
C SER A 338 29.41 -10.09 0.66
N THR A 339 29.30 -10.29 1.98
CA THR A 339 28.15 -9.88 2.78
C THR A 339 28.60 -9.12 4.01
N PHE A 340 27.99 -7.96 4.25
CA PHE A 340 28.16 -7.17 5.47
C PHE A 340 26.81 -7.00 6.17
N ILE A 341 26.72 -7.43 7.42
CA ILE A 341 25.53 -7.26 8.26
C ILE A 341 25.88 -6.21 9.31
N PHE A 342 25.02 -5.23 9.58
CA PHE A 342 25.35 -4.21 10.57
C PHE A 342 24.16 -3.83 11.44
N SER A 343 24.42 -3.62 12.73
CA SER A 343 23.52 -2.90 13.64
C SER A 343 23.57 -1.42 13.31
N ASN A 344 22.41 -0.75 13.23
CA ASN A 344 22.37 0.69 13.07
C ASN A 344 23.06 1.39 14.23
N VAL A 345 22.79 0.96 15.47
CA VAL A 345 23.40 1.55 16.68
C VAL A 345 24.93 1.45 16.64
N GLU A 346 25.48 0.31 16.22
CA GLU A 346 26.92 0.08 16.22
C GLU A 346 27.64 0.70 15.02
N TYR A 347 26.99 0.79 13.87
CA TYR A 347 27.57 1.31 12.62
C TYR A 347 27.24 2.79 12.36
N ILE A 348 26.51 3.45 13.26
CA ILE A 348 25.97 4.80 13.04
C ILE A 348 27.04 5.82 12.67
N ASN A 349 28.25 5.71 13.20
CA ASN A 349 29.35 6.63 12.94
C ASN A 349 29.71 6.73 11.45
N TYR A 350 29.57 5.64 10.69
CA TYR A 350 29.80 5.60 9.25
C TYR A 350 28.56 6.06 8.45
N LEU A 351 27.35 5.77 8.94
CA LEU A 351 26.09 6.18 8.28
C LEU A 351 25.82 7.68 8.44
N TYR A 352 26.15 8.24 9.61
CA TYR A 352 25.67 9.55 10.05
C TYR A 352 25.95 10.71 9.09
N PRO A 353 27.12 10.80 8.42
CA PRO A 353 27.36 11.83 7.41
C PRO A 353 26.33 11.82 6.27
N THR A 354 25.97 10.63 5.76
CA THR A 354 24.94 10.48 4.72
C THR A 354 23.55 10.77 5.28
N VAL A 355 23.26 10.29 6.50
CA VAL A 355 21.99 10.57 7.19
C VAL A 355 21.76 12.07 7.34
N LEU A 356 22.77 12.84 7.76
CA LEU A 356 22.68 14.29 7.89
C LEU A 356 22.40 14.99 6.56
N GLN A 357 23.05 14.55 5.47
CA GLN A 357 22.80 15.08 4.14
C GLN A 357 21.34 14.85 3.72
N MET A 358 20.81 13.66 3.99
CA MET A 358 19.41 13.33 3.73
C MET A 358 18.44 14.13 4.61
N GLN A 359 18.64 14.15 5.93
CA GLN A 359 17.79 14.88 6.87
C GLN A 359 17.69 16.37 6.50
N LYS A 360 18.79 17.00 6.09
CA LYS A 360 18.80 18.40 5.62
C LYS A 360 17.91 18.65 4.40
N LYS A 361 17.60 17.60 3.61
CA LYS A 361 16.78 17.68 2.39
C LYS A 361 15.38 17.10 2.55
N LEU A 362 14.99 16.68 3.75
CA LEU A 362 13.70 16.05 4.05
C LEU A 362 12.88 16.93 5.00
N PRO A 363 11.99 17.81 4.48
CA PRO A 363 11.07 18.57 5.31
C PRO A 363 10.07 17.65 6.02
N PHE A 364 9.68 18.00 7.24
CA PHE A 364 8.70 17.22 8.01
C PHE A 364 7.38 16.97 7.24
N ASN A 365 6.89 17.96 6.49
CA ASN A 365 5.68 17.80 5.67
C ASN A 365 5.78 16.64 4.66
N GLN A 366 6.97 16.40 4.10
CA GLN A 366 7.20 15.30 3.18
C GLN A 366 7.17 13.95 3.90
N VAL A 367 7.82 13.88 5.07
CA VAL A 367 7.84 12.67 5.91
C VAL A 367 6.43 12.36 6.42
N LYS A 368 5.70 13.36 6.91
CA LYS A 368 4.29 13.26 7.32
C LYS A 368 3.39 12.73 6.21
N GLY A 369 3.52 13.26 4.99
CA GLY A 369 2.72 12.81 3.85
C GLY A 369 3.00 11.39 3.39
N LEU A 370 4.23 10.90 3.55
CA LEU A 370 4.63 9.55 3.13
C LEU A 370 4.39 8.48 4.18
N PHE A 371 4.55 8.82 5.46
CA PHE A 371 4.58 7.84 6.56
C PHE A 371 3.47 8.04 7.59
N GLY A 372 2.67 9.10 7.48
CA GLY A 372 1.56 9.35 8.39
C GLY A 372 1.96 9.89 9.77
N PHE A 373 3.22 10.27 9.99
CA PHE A 373 3.65 10.82 11.28
C PHE A 373 2.93 12.13 11.60
N ASN A 374 2.74 12.37 12.89
CA ASN A 374 2.10 13.56 13.41
C ASN A 374 2.94 14.21 14.52
N ASN A 375 2.46 15.32 15.08
CA ASN A 375 3.21 16.11 16.06
C ASN A 375 3.36 15.42 17.43
N SER A 376 2.67 14.30 17.66
CA SER A 376 2.83 13.48 18.87
C SER A 376 3.91 12.41 18.73
N ASP A 377 4.40 12.13 17.52
CA ASP A 377 5.50 11.18 17.31
C ASP A 377 6.83 11.73 17.82
N ASN A 378 7.66 10.86 18.40
CA ASN A 378 8.98 11.25 18.88
C ASN A 378 9.90 11.64 17.71
N VAL A 379 10.86 12.53 17.99
CA VAL A 379 11.79 13.06 16.96
C VAL A 379 12.62 11.97 16.27
N GLY A 380 12.86 10.84 16.95
CA GLY A 380 13.56 9.69 16.38
C GLY A 380 12.75 9.01 15.29
N LYS A 381 11.45 8.76 15.50
CA LYS A 381 10.53 8.21 14.48
C LYS A 381 10.52 9.07 13.22
N ILE A 382 10.43 10.38 13.41
CA ILE A 382 10.39 11.37 12.32
C ILE A 382 11.71 11.38 11.53
N ALA A 383 12.85 11.22 12.21
CA ALA A 383 14.18 11.25 11.62
C ALA A 383 14.61 9.92 10.98
N TYR A 384 14.05 8.80 11.43
CA TYR A 384 14.46 7.44 11.04
C TYR A 384 14.41 7.14 9.52
N PRO A 385 13.44 7.64 8.73
CA PRO A 385 13.43 7.39 7.29
C PRO A 385 14.73 7.78 6.58
N ALA A 386 15.42 8.82 7.05
CA ALA A 386 16.73 9.19 6.55
C ALA A 386 17.81 8.15 6.89
N THR A 387 17.76 7.56 8.09
CA THR A 387 18.65 6.47 8.51
C THR A 387 18.51 5.26 7.59
N GLN A 388 17.29 4.77 7.38
CA GLN A 388 17.05 3.62 6.50
C GLN A 388 17.44 3.91 5.04
N GLY A 389 17.10 5.08 4.52
CA GLY A 389 17.44 5.45 3.14
C GLY A 389 18.95 5.66 2.91
N SER A 390 19.73 5.98 3.95
CA SER A 390 21.17 6.22 3.81
C SER A 390 21.95 4.99 3.34
N SER A 391 21.49 3.78 3.69
CA SER A 391 22.10 2.52 3.27
C SER A 391 21.88 2.17 1.80
N ALA A 392 21.03 2.93 1.10
CA ALA A 392 20.88 2.84 -0.35
C ALA A 392 22.01 3.57 -1.13
N PHE A 393 22.93 4.23 -0.42
CA PHE A 393 24.07 4.93 -1.01
C PHE A 393 25.40 4.29 -0.57
N SER A 394 26.27 3.99 -1.54
CA SER A 394 27.60 3.40 -1.30
C SER A 394 28.49 4.25 -0.39
N ASP A 395 28.28 5.57 -0.37
CA ASP A 395 29.00 6.53 0.47
C ASP A 395 28.85 6.24 1.98
N SER A 396 27.78 5.55 2.36
CA SER A 396 27.53 5.10 3.74
C SER A 396 28.42 3.91 4.14
N PHE A 397 29.17 3.32 3.21
CA PHE A 397 30.04 2.17 3.45
C PHE A 397 31.46 2.39 2.91
N PRO A 398 32.22 3.37 3.44
CA PRO A 398 33.53 3.74 2.91
C PRO A 398 34.61 2.66 3.06
N THR A 399 34.40 1.71 3.98
CA THR A 399 35.26 0.53 4.14
C THR A 399 35.05 -0.48 3.02
N LEU A 400 33.85 -0.53 2.44
CA LEU A 400 33.49 -1.41 1.33
C LEU A 400 33.73 -0.69 -0.01
N PHE A 401 33.03 0.39 -0.29
CA PHE A 401 33.04 1.01 -1.61
C PHE A 401 34.02 2.19 -1.68
N LYS A 402 34.89 2.19 -2.70
CA LYS A 402 35.84 3.28 -2.99
C LYS A 402 35.34 4.27 -4.04
N SER A 403 34.23 3.95 -4.69
CA SER A 403 33.59 4.79 -5.70
C SER A 403 32.07 4.67 -5.57
N LYS A 404 31.33 5.55 -6.26
CA LYS A 404 29.87 5.51 -6.25
C LYS A 404 29.38 4.25 -6.95
N THR A 405 28.79 3.34 -6.19
CA THR A 405 28.31 2.05 -6.67
C THR A 405 26.78 2.03 -6.65
N PRO A 406 26.10 1.67 -7.76
CA PRO A 406 24.65 1.51 -7.78
C PRO A 406 24.14 0.47 -6.78
N CYS A 407 22.94 0.67 -6.27
CA CYS A 407 22.29 -0.20 -5.29
C CYS A 407 21.03 -0.86 -5.88
N LEU A 408 20.80 -2.13 -5.61
CA LEU A 408 19.53 -2.85 -5.79
C LEU A 408 18.88 -3.15 -4.44
N ILE A 409 17.58 -2.94 -4.31
CA ILE A 409 16.85 -3.16 -3.06
C ILE A 409 15.68 -4.13 -3.30
N PRO A 410 15.83 -5.42 -2.93
CA PRO A 410 14.72 -6.37 -2.86
C PRO A 410 13.91 -6.15 -1.59
N GLN A 411 12.62 -5.88 -1.75
CA GLN A 411 11.73 -5.54 -0.64
C GLN A 411 10.27 -5.90 -0.90
N GLY A 412 9.46 -5.91 0.15
CA GLY A 412 8.00 -5.87 0.01
C GLY A 412 7.54 -4.51 -0.50
N ILE A 413 6.37 -4.48 -1.15
CA ILE A 413 5.80 -3.23 -1.67
C ILE A 413 5.47 -2.20 -0.57
N ASP A 414 5.27 -2.65 0.68
CA ASP A 414 5.07 -1.82 1.87
C ASP A 414 6.28 -0.92 2.19
N GLN A 415 7.48 -1.32 1.80
CA GLN A 415 8.71 -0.58 2.08
C GLN A 415 9.02 0.49 1.01
N ASP A 416 8.27 0.53 -0.11
CA ASP A 416 8.50 1.50 -1.19
C ASP A 416 8.50 2.98 -0.73
N PRO A 417 7.68 3.43 0.24
CA PRO A 417 7.72 4.82 0.70
C PRO A 417 9.11 5.29 1.14
N PHE A 418 9.91 4.44 1.81
CA PHE A 418 11.29 4.76 2.19
C PHE A 418 12.17 5.01 0.97
N PHE A 419 12.08 4.17 -0.05
CA PHE A 419 12.98 4.26 -1.20
C PHE A 419 12.45 5.15 -2.31
N ARG A 420 11.16 5.42 -2.36
CA ARG A 420 10.59 6.52 -3.14
C ARG A 420 11.17 7.85 -2.65
N MET A 421 11.08 8.12 -1.35
CA MET A 421 11.70 9.29 -0.73
C MET A 421 13.20 9.36 -1.02
N THR A 422 13.92 8.25 -0.81
CA THR A 422 15.37 8.18 -1.03
C THR A 422 15.74 8.48 -2.49
N ARG A 423 14.97 7.95 -3.45
CA ARG A 423 15.18 8.21 -4.90
C ARG A 423 14.89 9.65 -5.29
N ASP A 424 13.92 10.30 -4.65
CA ASP A 424 13.55 11.70 -4.93
C ASP A 424 14.64 12.67 -4.49
N ILE A 425 15.31 12.39 -3.36
CA ILE A 425 16.39 13.24 -2.85
C ILE A 425 17.77 12.93 -3.44
N ALA A 426 18.01 11.69 -3.89
CA ALA A 426 19.33 11.24 -4.36
C ALA A 426 20.00 12.20 -5.38
N PRO A 427 19.32 12.68 -6.45
CA PRO A 427 19.95 13.60 -7.41
C PRO A 427 20.37 14.93 -6.79
N ARG A 428 19.63 15.44 -5.79
CA ARG A 428 19.94 16.70 -5.10
C ARG A 428 21.16 16.60 -4.20
N LEU A 429 21.52 15.38 -3.83
CA LEU A 429 22.70 15.04 -3.03
C LEU A 429 23.87 14.54 -3.89
N GLY A 430 23.66 14.41 -5.21
CA GLY A 430 24.66 13.85 -6.12
C GLY A 430 24.85 12.34 -5.97
N PHE A 431 23.90 11.62 -5.34
CA PHE A 431 23.93 10.16 -5.23
C PHE A 431 23.22 9.49 -6.41
N ILE A 432 23.56 8.21 -6.64
CA ILE A 432 22.89 7.37 -7.64
C ILE A 432 21.54 6.93 -7.08
N LYS A 433 20.47 7.04 -7.87
CA LYS A 433 19.15 6.53 -7.45
C LYS A 433 19.24 5.00 -7.27
N PRO A 434 18.82 4.44 -6.13
CA PRO A 434 18.77 3.00 -5.97
C PRO A 434 17.70 2.40 -6.89
N ALA A 435 18.01 1.27 -7.51
CA ALA A 435 17.01 0.41 -8.14
C ALA A 435 16.27 -0.37 -7.06
N VAL A 436 14.97 -0.59 -7.26
CA VAL A 436 14.14 -1.36 -6.32
C VAL A 436 13.40 -2.46 -7.06
N ILE A 437 13.17 -3.59 -6.39
CA ILE A 437 12.35 -4.69 -6.88
C ILE A 437 11.39 -5.13 -5.77
N HIS A 438 10.09 -5.24 -6.10
CA HIS A 438 9.02 -5.38 -5.12
C HIS A 438 8.39 -6.76 -5.15
N SER A 439 8.26 -7.37 -3.98
CA SER A 439 7.43 -8.56 -3.77
C SER A 439 6.00 -8.18 -3.42
N LYS A 440 5.08 -9.07 -3.78
CA LYS A 440 3.74 -9.13 -3.19
C LYS A 440 3.85 -9.44 -1.69
N PHE A 441 2.77 -9.18 -0.96
CA PHE A 441 2.68 -9.62 0.43
C PHE A 441 2.63 -11.14 0.51
N ILE A 442 3.34 -11.66 1.50
CA ILE A 442 3.25 -13.07 1.88
C ILE A 442 2.02 -13.18 2.80
N PRO A 443 1.00 -13.98 2.43
CA PRO A 443 -0.27 -14.00 3.13
C PRO A 443 -0.13 -14.57 4.55
N SER A 444 -0.89 -14.04 5.51
CA SER A 444 -1.07 -14.69 6.81
C SER A 444 -1.75 -16.05 6.66
N LEU A 445 -1.68 -16.89 7.70
CA LEU A 445 -2.36 -18.19 7.65
C LEU A 445 -3.87 -18.04 7.44
N GLN A 446 -4.50 -17.01 7.97
CA GLN A 446 -5.96 -16.84 7.95
C GLN A 446 -6.56 -16.48 6.58
N GLY A 447 -5.75 -16.25 5.54
CA GLY A 447 -6.26 -16.08 4.15
C GLY A 447 -6.96 -14.76 3.86
N SER A 448 -6.95 -13.82 4.78
CA SER A 448 -7.12 -12.40 4.48
C SER A 448 -5.76 -11.87 4.02
N TYR A 449 -5.71 -10.90 3.10
CA TYR A 449 -4.49 -10.28 2.57
C TYR A 449 -3.64 -9.51 3.63
N GLY A 450 -3.74 -9.88 4.91
CA GLY A 450 -2.91 -9.41 5.99
C GLY A 450 -1.52 -10.06 6.00
N LYS A 451 -0.54 -9.32 6.52
CA LYS A 451 0.86 -9.73 6.67
C LYS A 451 1.00 -10.67 7.89
N MET A 452 1.88 -11.67 7.79
CA MET A 452 2.28 -12.46 8.97
C MET A 452 2.92 -11.53 10.02
N SER A 453 2.46 -11.62 11.26
CA SER A 453 2.93 -10.78 12.36
C SER A 453 3.34 -11.61 13.57
N SER A 454 4.51 -11.30 14.14
CA SER A 454 4.97 -11.89 15.40
C SER A 454 4.02 -11.61 16.59
N SER A 455 3.10 -10.65 16.48
CA SER A 455 2.11 -10.33 17.53
C SER A 455 0.99 -11.36 17.65
N GLU A 456 0.82 -12.26 16.67
CA GLU A 456 -0.18 -13.34 16.69
C GLU A 456 0.48 -14.71 16.55
N PRO A 457 1.07 -15.27 17.63
CA PRO A 457 1.89 -16.48 17.56
C PRO A 457 1.17 -17.70 17.00
N GLN A 458 -0.15 -17.82 17.19
CA GLN A 458 -0.94 -18.93 16.65
C GLN A 458 -1.09 -18.88 15.12
N HIS A 459 -0.96 -17.70 14.50
CA HIS A 459 -1.12 -17.48 13.06
C HIS A 459 0.21 -17.30 12.32
N THR A 460 1.33 -17.42 13.05
CA THR A 460 2.68 -17.20 12.56
C THR A 460 3.50 -18.49 12.67
N ILE A 461 4.11 -18.89 11.56
CA ILE A 461 5.01 -20.06 11.51
C ILE A 461 6.43 -19.57 11.79
N PHE A 462 6.93 -19.84 12.99
CA PHE A 462 8.29 -19.46 13.40
C PHE A 462 9.30 -20.50 12.91
N ILE A 463 10.52 -20.06 12.58
CA ILE A 463 11.59 -20.97 12.13
C ILE A 463 12.01 -21.98 13.20
N THR A 464 11.70 -21.67 14.46
CA THR A 464 11.95 -22.49 15.64
C THR A 464 10.82 -23.48 15.93
N ASP A 465 9.69 -23.42 15.21
CA ASP A 465 8.57 -24.34 15.44
C ASP A 465 8.98 -25.79 15.13
N PRO A 466 8.66 -26.77 16.00
CA PRO A 466 8.85 -28.18 15.68
C PRO A 466 7.88 -28.63 14.57
N PRO A 467 8.19 -29.71 13.84
CA PRO A 467 7.34 -30.20 12.73
C PRO A 467 5.86 -30.41 13.11
N GLU A 468 5.59 -30.87 14.33
CA GLU A 468 4.23 -31.03 14.84
C GLU A 468 3.48 -29.71 15.00
N ALA A 469 4.16 -28.65 15.46
CA ALA A 469 3.58 -27.32 15.59
C ALA A 469 3.33 -26.69 14.21
N VAL A 470 4.25 -26.86 13.25
CA VAL A 470 4.07 -26.43 11.85
C VAL A 470 2.81 -27.09 11.27
N ARG A 471 2.71 -28.42 11.39
CA ARG A 471 1.57 -29.19 10.92
C ARG A 471 0.26 -28.76 11.59
N HIS A 472 0.28 -28.54 12.90
CA HIS A 472 -0.89 -28.08 13.64
C HIS A 472 -1.36 -26.71 13.16
N LYS A 473 -0.43 -25.75 13.02
CA LYS A 473 -0.75 -24.38 12.58
C LYS A 473 -1.33 -24.37 11.16
N ILE A 474 -0.74 -25.11 10.23
CA ILE A 474 -1.23 -25.21 8.85
C ILE A 474 -2.61 -25.87 8.80
N ASN A 475 -2.80 -26.99 9.51
CA ASN A 475 -4.07 -27.70 9.48
C ASN A 475 -5.21 -26.88 10.09
N LYS A 476 -4.95 -26.23 11.22
CA LYS A 476 -5.98 -25.52 11.99
C LYS A 476 -6.25 -24.10 11.50
N TYR A 477 -5.23 -23.36 11.08
CA TYR A 477 -5.35 -21.92 10.82
C TYR A 477 -5.13 -21.53 9.36
N ALA A 478 -4.51 -22.37 8.52
CA ALA A 478 -4.36 -22.03 7.11
C ALA A 478 -5.71 -22.07 6.39
N PHE A 479 -6.14 -20.93 5.85
CA PHE A 479 -7.37 -20.81 5.07
C PHE A 479 -7.31 -21.66 3.80
N SER A 480 -8.40 -22.37 3.54
CA SER A 480 -8.53 -23.30 2.42
C SER A 480 -9.43 -22.71 1.35
N GLY A 481 -9.00 -22.81 0.09
CA GLY A 481 -9.83 -22.53 -1.08
C GLY A 481 -10.60 -23.75 -1.59
N GLY A 482 -10.37 -24.93 -1.01
CA GLY A 482 -11.10 -26.17 -1.32
C GLY A 482 -12.47 -26.27 -0.67
N GLY A 483 -13.30 -27.21 -1.15
CA GLY A 483 -14.67 -27.43 -0.67
C GLY A 483 -14.75 -27.85 0.80
N ASP A 484 -15.83 -27.43 1.48
CA ASP A 484 -16.04 -27.66 2.92
C ASP A 484 -16.11 -29.13 3.32
N THR A 485 -16.54 -30.00 2.38
CA THR A 485 -16.56 -31.46 2.55
C THR A 485 -15.76 -32.14 1.45
N ALA A 486 -15.36 -33.40 1.69
CA ALA A 486 -14.66 -34.20 0.69
C ALA A 486 -15.50 -34.41 -0.59
N GLU A 487 -16.83 -34.49 -0.48
CA GLU A 487 -17.70 -34.55 -1.66
C GLU A 487 -17.68 -33.24 -2.43
N LEU A 488 -17.82 -32.09 -1.75
CA LEU A 488 -17.78 -30.77 -2.40
C LEU A 488 -16.42 -30.51 -3.05
N GLN A 489 -15.32 -30.91 -2.42
CA GLN A 489 -13.98 -30.82 -2.99
C GLN A 489 -13.87 -31.64 -4.28
N ARG A 490 -14.40 -32.87 -4.31
CA ARG A 490 -14.37 -33.70 -5.54
C ARG A 490 -15.25 -33.14 -6.66
N LEU A 491 -16.33 -32.44 -6.32
CA LEU A 491 -17.30 -31.94 -7.28
C LEU A 491 -16.90 -30.57 -7.87
N TYR A 492 -16.45 -29.65 -7.02
CA TYR A 492 -16.17 -28.25 -7.38
C TYR A 492 -14.68 -27.89 -7.38
N GLY A 493 -13.82 -28.75 -6.84
CA GLY A 493 -12.40 -28.49 -6.71
C GLY A 493 -12.08 -27.35 -5.74
N ALA A 494 -10.91 -26.75 -5.93
CA ALA A 494 -10.41 -25.67 -5.08
C ALA A 494 -10.11 -24.38 -5.86
N ASN A 495 -10.39 -23.23 -5.23
CA ASN A 495 -9.94 -21.94 -5.70
C ASN A 495 -8.49 -21.68 -5.23
N LEU A 496 -7.54 -21.87 -6.14
CA LEU A 496 -6.11 -21.69 -5.87
C LEU A 496 -5.72 -20.24 -5.53
N GLU A 497 -6.49 -19.24 -5.98
CA GLU A 497 -6.15 -17.82 -5.77
C GLU A 497 -6.25 -17.43 -4.29
N VAL A 498 -7.22 -18.02 -3.58
CA VAL A 498 -7.49 -17.74 -2.17
C VAL A 498 -6.86 -18.78 -1.23
N ASP A 499 -6.45 -19.94 -1.74
CA ASP A 499 -5.90 -21.03 -0.93
C ASP A 499 -4.50 -20.72 -0.39
N VAL A 500 -4.40 -20.48 0.91
CA VAL A 500 -3.13 -20.11 1.55
C VAL A 500 -2.07 -21.21 1.43
N PRO A 501 -2.38 -22.50 1.69
CA PRO A 501 -1.40 -23.57 1.50
C PRO A 501 -0.77 -23.59 0.10
N TYR A 502 -1.59 -23.48 -0.94
CA TYR A 502 -1.12 -23.43 -2.32
C TYR A 502 -0.29 -22.18 -2.60
N GLN A 503 -0.69 -21.00 -2.08
CA GLN A 503 0.13 -19.78 -2.22
C GLN A 503 1.52 -19.93 -1.56
N TYR A 504 1.62 -20.60 -0.41
CA TYR A 504 2.92 -20.92 0.18
C TYR A 504 3.73 -21.91 -0.66
N LEU A 505 3.11 -22.92 -1.27
CA LEU A 505 3.80 -23.81 -2.20
C LEU A 505 4.34 -23.06 -3.42
N ARG A 506 3.57 -22.10 -3.97
CA ARG A 506 4.04 -21.23 -5.06
C ARG A 506 5.29 -20.41 -4.68
N ILE A 507 5.50 -20.14 -3.40
CA ILE A 507 6.65 -19.39 -2.89
C ILE A 507 7.85 -20.30 -2.60
N LEU A 508 7.61 -21.46 -1.99
CA LEU A 508 8.67 -22.29 -1.39
C LEU A 508 9.09 -23.50 -2.24
N MET A 509 8.21 -24.03 -3.09
CA MET A 509 8.52 -25.24 -3.87
C MET A 509 9.41 -24.88 -5.06
N GLU A 510 10.56 -25.53 -5.22
CA GLU A 510 11.48 -25.25 -6.34
C GLU A 510 11.10 -25.97 -7.65
N ASP A 511 10.39 -27.10 -7.54
CA ASP A 511 9.94 -27.91 -8.67
C ASP A 511 8.65 -27.35 -9.28
N ASP A 512 8.78 -26.79 -10.49
CA ASP A 512 7.65 -26.20 -11.22
C ASP A 512 6.68 -27.27 -11.75
N GLN A 513 7.17 -28.47 -12.10
CA GLN A 513 6.31 -29.55 -12.62
C GLN A 513 5.44 -30.12 -11.50
N GLU A 514 6.02 -30.32 -10.32
CA GLU A 514 5.27 -30.81 -9.16
C GLU A 514 4.25 -29.75 -8.68
N LEU A 515 4.62 -28.47 -8.68
CA LEU A 515 3.70 -27.39 -8.32
C LEU A 515 2.51 -27.31 -9.30
N GLU A 516 2.77 -27.48 -10.60
CA GLU A 516 1.74 -27.52 -11.64
C GLU A 516 0.83 -28.74 -11.46
N ARG A 517 1.40 -29.92 -11.20
CA ARG A 517 0.63 -31.14 -10.91
C ARG A 517 -0.29 -30.94 -9.70
N ILE A 518 0.24 -30.42 -8.58
CA ILE A 518 -0.54 -30.13 -7.38
C ILE A 518 -1.65 -29.13 -7.69
N GLY A 519 -1.34 -28.06 -8.43
CA GLY A 519 -2.34 -27.06 -8.83
C GLY A 519 -3.49 -27.66 -9.65
N ASN A 520 -3.16 -28.46 -10.66
CA ASN A 520 -4.15 -29.11 -11.53
C ASN A 520 -5.00 -30.16 -10.77
N ASP A 521 -4.36 -31.02 -9.97
CA ASP A 521 -5.06 -32.04 -9.19
C ASP A 521 -5.93 -31.41 -8.09
N TYR A 522 -5.48 -30.32 -7.45
CA TYR A 522 -6.23 -29.64 -6.40
C TYR A 522 -7.40 -28.82 -6.96
N LYS A 523 -7.18 -28.07 -8.04
CA LYS A 523 -8.22 -27.29 -8.73
C LYS A 523 -9.32 -28.17 -9.31
N SER A 524 -9.00 -29.39 -9.75
CA SER A 524 -9.98 -30.35 -10.29
C SER A 524 -10.70 -31.17 -9.23
N GLY A 525 -10.30 -31.10 -7.96
CA GLY A 525 -10.89 -31.90 -6.88
C GLY A 525 -10.32 -33.31 -6.73
N LYS A 526 -9.35 -33.69 -7.58
CA LYS A 526 -8.65 -34.98 -7.50
C LYS A 526 -7.78 -35.08 -6.24
N MET A 527 -7.19 -33.97 -5.80
CA MET A 527 -6.45 -33.86 -4.54
C MET A 527 -7.31 -33.17 -3.47
N GLN A 528 -7.22 -33.66 -2.23
CA GLN A 528 -7.91 -33.11 -1.07
C GLN A 528 -7.08 -31.99 -0.42
N THR A 529 -7.76 -31.04 0.25
CA THR A 529 -7.09 -29.96 1.01
C THR A 529 -6.09 -30.51 2.05
N SER A 530 -6.43 -31.62 2.71
CA SER A 530 -5.55 -32.26 3.70
C SER A 530 -4.24 -32.76 3.10
N GLU A 531 -4.24 -33.19 1.84
CA GLU A 531 -3.05 -33.64 1.13
C GLU A 531 -2.14 -32.46 0.78
N VAL A 532 -2.70 -31.36 0.26
CA VAL A 532 -1.96 -30.12 -0.02
C VAL A 532 -1.32 -29.56 1.25
N LYS A 533 -2.09 -29.49 2.35
CA LYS A 533 -1.59 -29.05 3.66
C LYS A 533 -0.48 -29.93 4.19
N LYS A 534 -0.55 -31.25 3.97
CA LYS A 534 0.52 -32.19 4.33
C LYS A 534 1.80 -31.92 3.53
N ILE A 535 1.69 -31.79 2.19
CA ILE A 535 2.84 -31.48 1.32
C ILE A 535 3.53 -30.18 1.79
N LEU A 536 2.75 -29.14 2.07
CA LEU A 536 3.28 -27.88 2.59
C LEU A 536 3.97 -28.05 3.94
N SER A 537 3.34 -28.76 4.88
CA SER A 537 3.88 -28.99 6.22
C SER A 537 5.23 -29.72 6.16
N ASP A 538 5.32 -30.73 5.31
CA ASP A 538 6.53 -31.53 5.12
C ASP A 538 7.64 -30.68 4.47
N LEU A 539 7.30 -29.85 3.47
CA LEU A 539 8.24 -28.92 2.83
C LEU A 539 8.79 -27.87 3.80
N ILE A 540 7.93 -27.20 4.57
CA ILE A 540 8.35 -26.20 5.56
C ILE A 540 9.23 -26.86 6.63
N SER A 541 8.84 -28.05 7.11
CA SER A 541 9.61 -28.78 8.12
C SER A 541 11.01 -29.13 7.62
N LYS A 542 11.14 -29.52 6.34
CA LYS A 542 12.45 -29.75 5.70
C LYS A 542 13.28 -28.48 5.66
N ILE A 543 12.71 -27.36 5.18
CA ILE A 543 13.39 -26.07 5.10
C ILE A 543 13.89 -25.62 6.48
N PHE A 544 13.06 -25.77 7.52
CA PHE A 544 13.42 -25.40 8.89
C PHE A 544 14.49 -26.30 9.49
N ALA A 545 14.43 -27.61 9.23
CA ALA A 545 15.46 -28.54 9.68
C ALA A 545 16.84 -28.18 9.09
N GLU A 546 16.89 -27.89 7.78
CA GLU A 546 18.11 -27.47 7.10
C GLU A 546 18.61 -26.10 7.60
N HIS A 547 17.70 -25.14 7.78
CA HIS A 547 18.04 -23.83 8.32
C HIS A 547 18.60 -23.95 9.74
N LYS A 548 17.95 -24.73 10.62
CA LYS A 548 18.41 -24.98 11.99
C LYS A 548 19.77 -25.66 12.03
N ALA A 549 20.02 -26.63 11.15
CA ALA A 549 21.31 -27.28 11.04
C ALA A 549 22.43 -26.28 10.67
N ARG A 550 22.18 -25.38 9.69
CA ARG A 550 23.11 -24.31 9.35
C ARG A 550 23.30 -23.32 10.50
N ARG A 551 22.20 -22.90 11.14
CA ARG A 551 22.23 -21.96 12.28
C ARG A 551 23.08 -22.49 13.43
N ASN A 552 22.93 -23.77 13.77
CA ASN A 552 23.68 -24.41 14.85
C ASN A 552 25.19 -24.51 14.58
N ALA A 553 25.61 -24.43 13.31
CA ALA A 553 27.02 -24.42 12.93
C ALA A 553 27.66 -23.02 12.99
N ILE A 554 26.87 -21.96 13.22
CA ILE A 554 27.36 -20.58 13.26
C ILE A 554 27.92 -20.29 14.65
N THR A 555 29.20 -19.89 14.70
CA THR A 555 29.87 -19.44 15.91
C THR A 555 29.79 -17.91 16.05
N GLU A 556 30.05 -17.40 17.25
CA GLU A 556 30.16 -15.94 17.46
C GLU A 556 31.24 -15.30 16.58
N ASP A 557 32.39 -15.96 16.37
CA ASP A 557 33.44 -15.49 15.47
C ASP A 557 32.96 -15.33 14.02
N VAL A 558 32.07 -16.22 13.56
CA VAL A 558 31.45 -16.07 12.24
C VAL A 558 30.55 -14.84 12.22
N VAL A 559 29.71 -14.65 13.24
CA VAL A 559 28.84 -13.47 13.36
C VAL A 559 29.67 -12.19 13.37
N ASP A 560 30.73 -12.15 14.17
CA ASP A 560 31.64 -11.00 14.28
C ASP A 560 32.27 -10.67 12.93
N LYS A 561 32.69 -11.66 12.14
CA LYS A 561 33.23 -11.42 10.79
C LYS A 561 32.18 -10.87 9.81
N PHE A 562 30.95 -11.36 9.87
CA PHE A 562 29.86 -10.78 9.07
C PHE A 562 29.56 -9.34 9.48
N MET A 563 29.74 -9.01 10.76
CA MET A 563 29.43 -7.70 11.35
C MET A 563 30.61 -6.73 11.45
N ASP A 564 31.83 -7.18 11.14
CA ASP A 564 33.02 -6.34 11.15
C ASP A 564 33.09 -5.50 9.85
N PRO A 565 33.02 -4.15 9.94
CA PRO A 565 33.11 -3.28 8.77
C PRO A 565 34.48 -3.30 8.09
N HIS A 566 35.52 -3.83 8.75
CA HIS A 566 36.89 -3.92 8.23
C HIS A 566 37.27 -5.33 7.75
N TYR A 567 36.40 -6.33 7.94
CA TYR A 567 36.63 -7.67 7.42
C TYR A 567 36.80 -7.63 5.88
N PRO A 568 37.87 -8.23 5.33
CA PRO A 568 38.17 -8.14 3.91
C PRO A 568 37.10 -8.86 3.07
N ARG A 569 36.46 -8.12 2.17
CA ARG A 569 35.39 -8.61 1.29
C ARG A 569 35.73 -8.43 -0.19
N ARG A 570 35.23 -9.35 -1.01
CA ARG A 570 35.18 -9.30 -2.47
C ARG A 570 33.97 -8.43 -2.86
N ILE A 571 34.25 -7.31 -3.52
CA ILE A 571 33.27 -6.26 -3.84
C ILE A 571 33.09 -6.15 -5.35
#